data_AF-A0A8C1AEH2-F1
#
_entry.id   AF-A0A8C1AEH2-F1
#
_cell.length_a   1.000
_cell.length_b   1.000
_cell.length_c   1.000
_cell.angle_alpha   90.00
_cell.angle_beta   90.00
_cell.angle_gamma   90.00
#
_symmetry.space_group_name_H-M   'P 1'
#
loop_
_entity.id
_entity.type
_entity.pdbx_description
1 polymer ?
#
loop_
_entity_poly.entity_id
_entity_poly.type
_entity_poly.pdbx_seq_one_letter_code
_entity_poly.pdbx_strand_id
1 'polypeptide(L)'
;MLYSLCATYFLMDTPPTRKLGAQRKMLYPAIDMLHMLTYNCYSEKDVNEGEGKVKGSDNQVKLVYQIIEDAGNKDTFHLSNLPLTEINKILKNLESKKLIKAVKSVPDRSVTGGAWYSDQDFESEFVEVLNQQCFKFLQSKAEAARDSKQSPMVQRNSSFATSHEVWKYICALGISKVDLSMEDIETILNTLIFDGKVEMTIIAAKEGTVGSVDGEMKLYRGVNPIIQPTGLVKTPCGLCPVFDDCHEGGEISPSNCVYMAEWLDF
;
A
#
# COMPACT_ATOMS: atom_id res chain seq x y z
N MET A 1 14.55 11.74 -12.55
CA MET A 1 14.60 13.10 -11.98
C MET A 1 13.23 13.77 -11.76
N LEU A 2 12.09 13.08 -11.94
CA LEU A 2 10.75 13.66 -11.69
C LEU A 2 10.16 13.36 -10.30
N TYR A 3 10.71 12.41 -9.55
CA TYR A 3 10.22 12.08 -8.20
C TYR A 3 10.62 13.08 -7.11
N SER A 4 11.58 13.98 -7.37
CA SER A 4 12.10 14.92 -6.36
C SER A 4 11.38 16.27 -6.32
N LEU A 5 10.66 16.67 -7.37
CA LEU A 5 10.05 18.01 -7.48
C LEU A 5 8.62 18.08 -6.91
N CYS A 6 7.96 16.96 -6.68
CA CYS A 6 6.60 16.94 -6.11
C CYS A 6 6.60 17.27 -4.60
N ALA A 7 7.73 17.08 -3.90
CA ALA A 7 7.85 17.34 -2.47
C ALA A 7 8.00 18.83 -2.12
N THR A 8 8.48 19.66 -3.06
CA THR A 8 8.76 21.08 -2.81
C THR A 8 7.54 21.98 -2.92
N TYR A 9 6.51 21.62 -3.69
CA TYR A 9 5.30 22.45 -3.85
C TYR A 9 4.30 22.34 -2.69
N PHE A 10 4.42 21.32 -1.83
CA PHE A 10 3.48 21.12 -0.72
C PHE A 10 3.80 21.98 0.53
N LEU A 11 4.89 22.75 0.52
CA LEU A 11 5.42 23.42 1.72
C LEU A 11 5.08 24.91 1.87
N MET A 12 4.33 25.53 0.95
CA MET A 12 4.10 26.99 1.02
C MET A 12 2.81 27.45 1.69
N ASP A 13 1.90 26.56 2.12
CA ASP A 13 0.59 27.01 2.64
C ASP A 13 0.11 26.37 3.96
N THR A 14 1.03 26.01 4.86
CA THR A 14 0.64 25.51 6.20
C THR A 14 1.22 26.33 7.37
N PRO A 15 0.38 26.72 8.36
CA PRO A 15 0.77 27.62 9.45
C PRO A 15 1.82 27.03 10.42
N PRO A 16 2.58 27.89 11.14
CA PRO A 16 3.92 27.58 11.64
C PRO A 16 3.99 26.78 12.96
N THR A 17 2.95 26.05 13.36
CA THR A 17 2.94 25.32 14.66
C THR A 17 3.19 23.81 14.54
N ARG A 18 3.44 23.27 13.34
CA ARG A 18 3.71 21.82 13.13
C ARG A 18 5.14 21.48 12.70
N LYS A 19 6.11 22.41 12.79
CA LYS A 19 7.46 22.21 12.25
C LYS A 19 8.46 21.40 13.11
N LEU A 20 8.12 20.99 14.34
CA LEU A 20 9.03 20.21 15.21
C LEU A 20 8.74 18.70 15.26
N GLY A 21 7.60 18.23 14.75
CA GLY A 21 7.22 16.82 14.79
C GLY A 21 7.65 15.99 13.56
N ALA A 22 7.93 16.63 12.43
CA ALA A 22 8.17 15.94 11.16
C ALA A 22 9.63 15.53 10.94
N GLN A 23 10.60 16.31 11.44
CA GLN A 23 12.02 15.99 11.25
C GLN A 23 12.54 14.88 12.18
N ARG A 24 11.88 14.61 13.31
CA ARG A 24 12.29 13.54 14.25
C ARG A 24 11.79 12.14 13.85
N LYS A 25 10.93 12.04 12.83
CA LYS A 25 10.34 10.77 12.36
C LYS A 25 11.13 10.09 11.23
N MET A 26 12.14 10.74 10.65
CA MET A 26 12.95 10.15 9.57
C MET A 26 14.26 9.49 10.04
N LEU A 27 14.56 9.52 11.33
CA LEU A 27 15.77 8.89 11.92
C LEU A 27 15.42 7.73 12.89
N TYR A 28 14.29 7.06 12.66
CA TYR A 28 13.95 5.79 13.31
C TYR A 28 13.99 4.52 12.42
N PRO A 29 14.32 4.53 11.10
CA PRO A 29 14.31 3.27 10.34
C PRO A 29 15.51 2.35 10.59
N ALA A 30 16.52 2.76 11.36
CA ALA A 30 17.73 1.97 11.56
C ALA A 30 17.71 1.04 12.80
N ILE A 31 16.77 1.26 13.75
CA ILE A 31 16.75 0.49 15.01
C ILE A 31 15.77 -0.69 14.91
N ASP A 32 14.72 -0.60 14.10
CA ASP A 32 13.69 -1.65 14.00
C ASP A 32 14.06 -2.81 13.06
N MET A 33 15.07 -2.65 12.19
CA MET A 33 15.55 -3.76 11.33
C MET A 33 16.19 -4.91 12.13
N LEU A 34 16.62 -4.67 13.38
CA LEU A 34 17.25 -5.69 14.22
C LEU A 34 16.27 -6.51 15.07
N HIS A 35 14.97 -6.16 15.08
CA HIS A 35 13.94 -6.91 15.80
C HIS A 35 13.28 -8.02 14.95
N MET A 36 13.84 -8.29 13.77
CA MET A 36 13.50 -9.39 12.85
C MET A 36 13.95 -10.78 13.34
N LEU A 37 13.85 -11.04 14.64
CA LEU A 37 14.08 -12.37 15.19
C LEU A 37 12.79 -12.89 15.82
N THR A 38 11.96 -13.50 14.97
CA THR A 38 11.03 -14.60 15.34
C THR A 38 10.56 -14.57 16.79
N TYR A 39 9.65 -13.67 17.14
CA TYR A 39 8.95 -13.76 18.42
C TYR A 39 7.68 -14.58 18.21
N ASN A 40 7.55 -15.66 18.98
CA ASN A 40 6.35 -16.49 19.01
C ASN A 40 5.26 -15.75 19.81
N CYS A 41 4.08 -15.52 19.22
CA CYS A 41 2.90 -15.15 19.98
C CYS A 41 2.40 -16.36 20.78
N TYR A 42 1.81 -16.12 21.95
CA TYR A 42 1.20 -17.17 22.76
C TYR A 42 -0.28 -16.87 22.93
N SER A 43 -1.14 -17.85 22.67
CA SER A 43 -2.59 -17.74 22.83
C SER A 43 -3.06 -18.72 23.90
N GLU A 44 -4.11 -18.36 24.64
CA GLU A 44 -4.74 -19.23 25.63
C GLU A 44 -5.35 -20.49 24.99
N LYS A 45 -5.55 -21.51 25.81
CA LYS A 45 -6.45 -22.62 25.47
C LYS A 45 -7.75 -22.44 26.22
N ASP A 46 -8.87 -22.49 25.49
CA ASP A 46 -10.23 -22.51 26.06
C ASP A 46 -10.42 -23.75 26.95
N VAL A 47 -10.12 -23.63 28.24
CA VAL A 47 -10.56 -24.56 29.27
C VAL A 47 -10.89 -23.73 30.51
N ASN A 48 -12.15 -23.81 30.95
CA ASN A 48 -12.74 -23.23 32.17
C ASN A 48 -12.07 -23.72 33.49
N GLU A 49 -10.76 -24.00 33.50
CA GLU A 49 -10.00 -24.54 34.65
C GLU A 49 -8.78 -23.67 35.04
N GLY A 50 -8.59 -22.49 34.45
CA GLY A 50 -7.41 -21.64 34.65
C GLY A 50 -7.34 -20.88 35.99
N GLU A 51 -8.48 -20.39 36.49
CA GLU A 51 -8.53 -19.47 37.65
C GLU A 51 -8.02 -20.10 38.96
N GLY A 52 -8.14 -21.43 39.10
CA GLY A 52 -7.66 -22.15 40.28
C GLY A 52 -6.15 -22.42 40.28
N LYS A 53 -5.51 -22.51 39.10
CA LYS A 53 -4.13 -22.99 38.95
C LYS A 53 -3.08 -21.89 39.09
N VAL A 54 -3.46 -20.64 38.84
CA VAL A 54 -2.56 -19.49 38.96
C VAL A 54 -2.52 -18.94 40.39
N LYS A 55 -3.51 -19.26 41.25
CA LYS A 55 -3.60 -18.74 42.64
C LYS A 55 -2.36 -19.01 43.51
N GLY A 56 -1.61 -20.08 43.25
CA GLY A 56 -0.35 -20.41 43.94
C GLY A 56 0.95 -20.08 43.19
N SER A 57 0.89 -19.33 42.08
CA SER A 57 2.08 -18.96 41.30
C SER A 57 2.61 -17.56 41.67
N ASP A 58 3.92 -17.36 41.49
CA ASP A 58 4.67 -16.13 41.78
C ASP A 58 4.03 -14.88 41.14
N ASN A 59 4.17 -13.71 41.78
CA ASN A 59 3.53 -12.46 41.36
C ASN A 59 3.96 -12.04 39.95
N GLN A 60 5.19 -12.36 39.56
CA GLN A 60 5.69 -12.14 38.19
C GLN A 60 5.01 -13.04 37.15
N VAL A 61 4.70 -14.29 37.51
CA VAL A 61 3.99 -15.23 36.60
C VAL A 61 2.56 -14.77 36.37
N LYS A 62 1.90 -14.25 37.41
CA LYS A 62 0.56 -13.64 37.30
C LYS A 62 0.56 -12.42 36.38
N LEU A 63 1.54 -11.53 36.54
CA LEU A 63 1.67 -10.34 35.71
C LEU A 63 1.88 -10.70 34.23
N VAL A 64 2.77 -11.65 33.94
CA VAL A 64 3.01 -12.09 32.54
C VAL A 64 1.77 -12.77 31.95
N TYR A 65 1.05 -13.57 32.74
CA TYR A 65 -0.20 -14.19 32.30
C TYR A 65 -1.27 -13.14 31.98
N GLN A 66 -1.45 -12.15 32.85
CA GLN A 66 -2.41 -11.06 32.64
C GLN A 66 -2.04 -10.17 31.45
N ILE A 67 -0.75 -9.91 31.22
CA ILE A 67 -0.30 -9.20 30.01
C ILE A 67 -0.64 -10.00 28.75
N ILE A 68 -0.54 -11.33 28.78
CA ILE A 68 -0.91 -12.19 27.64
C ILE A 68 -2.44 -12.17 27.42
N GLU A 69 -3.23 -12.18 28.50
CA GLU A 69 -4.68 -12.06 28.47
C GLU A 69 -5.13 -10.71 27.87
N ASP A 70 -4.52 -9.60 28.32
CA ASP A 70 -4.80 -8.25 27.83
C ASP A 70 -4.29 -8.00 26.39
N ALA A 71 -3.24 -8.71 25.96
CA ALA A 71 -2.61 -8.58 24.65
C ALA A 71 -3.40 -9.25 23.51
N GLY A 72 -4.07 -10.37 23.81
CA GLY A 72 -4.72 -11.20 22.80
C GLY A 72 -3.76 -11.61 21.68
N ASN A 73 -4.08 -11.27 20.42
CA ASN A 73 -3.31 -11.63 19.22
C ASN A 73 -2.22 -10.61 18.82
N LYS A 74 -1.73 -9.79 19.76
CA LYS A 74 -0.71 -8.75 19.50
C LYS A 74 0.54 -8.98 20.35
N ASP A 75 1.70 -8.76 19.74
CA ASP A 75 3.00 -8.86 20.42
C ASP A 75 3.22 -7.67 21.37
N THR A 76 2.89 -7.83 22.66
CA THR A 76 3.09 -6.78 23.69
C THR A 76 3.96 -7.23 24.86
N PHE A 77 4.87 -8.19 24.65
CA PHE A 77 5.77 -8.69 25.70
C PHE A 77 6.77 -7.65 26.23
N HIS A 78 7.01 -6.57 25.47
CA HIS A 78 7.88 -5.45 25.85
C HIS A 78 7.34 -4.58 26.99
N LEU A 79 6.09 -4.79 27.42
CA LEU A 79 5.47 -4.05 28.54
C LEU A 79 5.84 -4.60 29.91
N SER A 80 6.42 -5.80 29.98
CA SER A 80 6.94 -6.32 31.25
C SER A 80 8.34 -5.72 31.49
N ASN A 81 8.53 -5.00 32.59
CA ASN A 81 9.85 -4.51 33.04
C ASN A 81 10.77 -5.66 33.52
N LEU A 82 10.65 -6.85 32.94
CA LEU A 82 11.37 -8.07 33.30
C LEU A 82 12.47 -8.37 32.27
N PRO A 83 13.61 -8.92 32.70
CA PRO A 83 14.63 -9.40 31.78
C PRO A 83 14.11 -10.50 30.84
N LEU A 84 14.47 -10.44 29.54
CA LEU A 84 14.08 -11.42 28.51
C LEU A 84 14.33 -12.88 28.89
N THR A 85 15.37 -13.16 29.67
CA THR A 85 15.70 -14.52 30.14
C THR A 85 14.69 -15.06 31.16
N GLU A 86 14.07 -14.18 31.95
CA GLU A 86 13.09 -14.53 32.96
C GLU A 86 11.72 -14.77 32.32
N ILE A 87 11.34 -13.90 31.37
CA ILE A 87 10.15 -14.07 30.52
C ILE A 87 10.16 -15.42 29.81
N ASN A 88 11.28 -15.82 29.20
CA ASN A 88 11.41 -17.11 28.52
C ASN A 88 11.26 -18.32 29.45
N LYS A 89 11.70 -18.22 30.71
CA LYS A 89 11.50 -19.29 31.71
C LYS A 89 10.03 -19.39 32.13
N ILE A 90 9.37 -18.25 32.30
CA ILE A 90 7.94 -18.17 32.64
C ILE A 90 7.08 -18.72 31.51
N LEU A 91 7.36 -18.35 30.26
CA LEU A 91 6.67 -18.87 29.08
C LEU A 91 6.78 -20.40 28.96
N LYS A 92 7.99 -20.96 29.12
CA LYS A 92 8.18 -22.43 29.16
C LYS A 92 7.41 -23.10 30.30
N ASN A 93 7.34 -22.45 31.47
CA ASN A 93 6.56 -22.96 32.61
C ASN A 93 5.05 -22.98 32.29
N LEU A 94 4.52 -21.89 31.73
CA LEU A 94 3.11 -21.78 31.34
C LEU A 94 2.74 -22.73 30.19
N GLU A 95 3.64 -22.94 29.23
CA GLU A 95 3.49 -23.90 28.14
C GLU A 95 3.49 -25.35 28.67
N SER A 96 4.41 -25.68 29.60
CA SER A 96 4.46 -26.99 30.25
C SER A 96 3.20 -27.31 31.06
N LYS A 97 2.55 -26.27 31.62
CA LYS A 97 1.27 -26.36 32.32
C LYS A 97 0.05 -26.41 31.38
N LYS A 98 0.28 -26.34 30.06
CA LYS A 98 -0.73 -26.29 28.99
C LYS A 98 -1.69 -25.09 29.06
N LEU A 99 -1.29 -24.03 29.76
CA LEU A 99 -2.12 -22.82 29.91
C LEU A 99 -2.01 -21.90 28.68
N ILE A 100 -0.87 -21.97 27.97
CA ILE A 100 -0.64 -21.22 26.74
C ILE A 100 -0.18 -22.17 25.62
N LYS A 101 -0.43 -21.79 24.37
CA LYS A 101 0.08 -22.45 23.17
C LYS A 101 0.87 -21.43 22.35
N ALA A 102 2.08 -21.79 21.93
CA ALA A 102 2.81 -21.01 20.93
C ALA A 102 2.04 -21.08 19.60
N VAL A 103 1.59 -19.91 19.13
CA VAL A 103 0.99 -19.73 17.81
C VAL A 103 2.01 -18.97 16.99
N LYS A 104 2.39 -19.53 15.84
CA LYS A 104 3.21 -18.79 14.86
C LYS A 104 2.38 -17.58 14.46
N SER A 105 2.85 -16.38 14.79
CA SER A 105 2.12 -15.16 14.47
C SER A 105 1.94 -15.07 12.96
N VAL A 106 0.68 -14.91 12.53
CA VAL A 106 0.42 -14.42 11.18
C VAL A 106 0.59 -12.90 11.34
N PRO A 107 1.64 -12.29 10.77
CA PRO A 107 1.90 -10.90 11.08
C PRO A 107 0.73 -10.07 10.52
N ASP A 108 0.29 -9.09 11.31
CA ASP A 108 -0.81 -8.20 10.94
C ASP A 108 -0.54 -7.55 9.57
N ARG A 109 -1.56 -7.23 8.77
CA ARG A 109 -1.37 -6.63 7.42
C ARG A 109 -0.57 -5.33 7.49
N SER A 110 -0.68 -4.62 8.62
CA SER A 110 0.09 -3.42 8.94
C SER A 110 1.59 -3.68 9.13
N VAL A 111 1.97 -4.92 9.46
CA VAL A 111 3.33 -5.40 9.73
C VAL A 111 3.91 -6.17 8.54
N THR A 112 3.10 -6.89 7.76
CA THR A 112 3.54 -7.58 6.53
C THR A 112 3.58 -6.70 5.27
N GLY A 113 3.05 -5.49 5.32
CA GLY A 113 3.00 -4.59 4.16
C GLY A 113 1.81 -4.83 3.21
N GLY A 114 0.88 -5.72 3.57
CA GLY A 114 -0.34 -5.99 2.80
C GLY A 114 -0.12 -6.98 1.64
N ALA A 115 -1.04 -6.98 0.65
CA ALA A 115 -1.07 -7.96 -0.44
C ALA A 115 0.06 -7.81 -1.48
N TRP A 116 0.96 -6.84 -1.29
CA TRP A 116 2.00 -6.46 -2.25
C TRP A 116 3.39 -6.98 -1.89
N TYR A 117 3.52 -7.70 -0.79
CA TYR A 117 4.78 -8.23 -0.29
C TYR A 117 4.74 -9.74 -0.19
N SER A 118 5.84 -10.37 -0.58
CA SER A 118 6.07 -11.80 -0.48
C SER A 118 7.49 -12.01 0.02
N ASP A 119 7.65 -12.84 1.06
CA ASP A 119 8.95 -13.09 1.70
C ASP A 119 9.75 -11.81 2.07
N GLN A 120 9.04 -10.74 2.47
CA GLN A 120 9.57 -9.41 2.83
C GLN A 120 10.06 -8.55 1.65
N ASP A 121 9.93 -9.04 0.42
CA ASP A 121 10.20 -8.28 -0.80
C ASP A 121 8.91 -7.70 -1.39
N PHE A 122 9.01 -6.50 -1.96
CA PHE A 122 7.90 -5.86 -2.67
C PHE A 122 7.74 -6.46 -4.08
N GLU A 123 6.57 -7.02 -4.36
CA GLU A 123 6.25 -7.62 -5.67
C GLU A 123 5.85 -6.57 -6.71
N SER A 124 6.82 -5.75 -7.14
CA SER A 124 6.61 -4.69 -8.14
C SER A 124 6.00 -5.21 -9.46
N GLU A 125 6.51 -6.32 -9.99
CA GLU A 125 6.01 -6.94 -11.23
C GLU A 125 4.52 -7.32 -11.11
N PHE A 126 4.12 -7.84 -9.95
CA PHE A 126 2.72 -8.22 -9.71
C PHE A 126 1.81 -6.99 -9.67
N VAL A 127 2.22 -5.93 -8.98
CA VAL A 127 1.50 -4.65 -8.92
C VAL A 127 1.36 -4.04 -10.32
N GLU A 128 2.41 -4.08 -11.14
CA GLU A 128 2.38 -3.60 -12.52
C GLU A 128 1.40 -4.38 -13.39
N VAL A 129 1.38 -5.72 -13.29
CA VAL A 129 0.42 -6.55 -14.01
C VAL A 129 -1.02 -6.21 -13.61
N LEU A 130 -1.30 -6.08 -12.30
CA LEU A 130 -2.61 -5.69 -11.82
C LEU A 130 -3.02 -4.30 -12.29
N ASN A 131 -2.12 -3.32 -12.24
CA ASN A 131 -2.35 -1.98 -12.76
C ASN A 131 -2.78 -2.03 -14.24
N GLN A 132 -2.05 -2.78 -15.07
CA GLN A 132 -2.38 -2.95 -16.48
C GLN A 132 -3.75 -3.64 -16.68
N GLN A 133 -4.07 -4.68 -15.93
CA GLN A 133 -5.35 -5.39 -16.07
C GLN A 133 -6.54 -4.54 -15.61
N CYS A 134 -6.40 -3.82 -14.49
CA CYS A 134 -7.42 -2.87 -14.01
C CYS A 134 -7.71 -1.80 -15.06
N PHE A 135 -6.65 -1.21 -15.64
CA PHE A 135 -6.81 -0.19 -16.68
C PHE A 135 -7.47 -0.76 -17.94
N LYS A 136 -7.02 -1.94 -18.40
CA LYS A 136 -7.57 -2.60 -19.58
C LYS A 136 -9.07 -2.90 -19.45
N PHE A 137 -9.51 -3.34 -18.27
CA PHE A 137 -10.93 -3.56 -17.99
C PHE A 137 -11.75 -2.27 -18.12
N LEU A 138 -11.29 -1.19 -17.47
CA LEU A 138 -11.97 0.11 -17.51
C LEU A 138 -11.97 0.72 -18.91
N GLN A 139 -10.88 0.58 -19.66
CA GLN A 139 -10.78 1.02 -21.04
C GLN A 139 -11.75 0.26 -21.94
N SER A 140 -11.77 -1.07 -21.85
CA SER A 140 -12.68 -1.91 -22.63
C SER A 140 -14.15 -1.59 -22.34
N LYS A 141 -14.50 -1.33 -21.07
CA LYS A 141 -15.85 -0.91 -20.70
C LYS A 141 -16.20 0.47 -21.27
N ALA A 142 -15.25 1.40 -21.26
CA ALA A 142 -15.44 2.72 -21.87
C ALA A 142 -15.59 2.65 -23.40
N GLU A 143 -14.84 1.78 -24.07
CA GLU A 143 -14.95 1.52 -25.52
C GLU A 143 -16.29 0.89 -25.88
N ALA A 144 -16.72 -0.15 -25.15
CA ALA A 144 -18.03 -0.77 -25.35
C ALA A 144 -19.18 0.25 -25.17
N ALA A 145 -19.07 1.14 -24.18
CA ALA A 145 -20.01 2.24 -24.00
C ALA A 145 -20.02 3.19 -25.21
N ARG A 146 -18.84 3.55 -25.73
CA ARG A 146 -18.70 4.39 -26.93
C ARG A 146 -19.36 3.75 -28.17
N ASP A 147 -19.20 2.45 -28.34
CA ASP A 147 -19.71 1.70 -29.49
C ASP A 147 -21.21 1.40 -29.42
N SER A 148 -21.81 1.47 -28.22
CA SER A 148 -23.24 1.17 -27.99
C SER A 148 -24.23 2.10 -28.73
N LYS A 149 -23.76 3.21 -29.32
CA LYS A 149 -24.54 4.24 -30.03
C LYS A 149 -25.82 4.72 -29.29
N GLN A 150 -25.81 4.63 -27.96
CA GLN A 150 -26.88 5.13 -27.09
C GLN A 150 -26.80 6.65 -26.92
N SER A 151 -27.79 7.24 -26.22
CA SER A 151 -27.74 8.66 -25.87
C SER A 151 -26.50 8.99 -25.03
N PRO A 152 -25.92 10.21 -25.13
CA PRO A 152 -24.68 10.57 -24.44
C PRO A 152 -24.71 10.36 -22.92
N MET A 153 -25.87 10.57 -22.29
CA MET A 153 -26.04 10.38 -20.85
C MET A 153 -25.98 8.89 -20.45
N VAL A 154 -26.65 8.01 -21.22
CA VAL A 154 -26.63 6.56 -20.99
C VAL A 154 -25.24 6.00 -21.29
N GLN A 155 -24.62 6.44 -22.39
CA GLN A 155 -23.26 6.09 -22.74
C GLN A 155 -22.28 6.44 -21.62
N ARG A 156 -22.34 7.68 -21.10
CA ARG A 156 -21.51 8.09 -19.95
C ARG A 156 -21.71 7.16 -18.76
N ASN A 157 -22.95 6.91 -18.36
CA ASN A 157 -23.22 6.07 -17.19
C ASN A 157 -22.75 4.62 -17.38
N SER A 158 -22.89 4.06 -18.59
CA SER A 158 -22.43 2.71 -18.92
C SER A 158 -20.91 2.54 -18.96
N SER A 159 -20.16 3.65 -19.08
CA SER A 159 -18.69 3.62 -19.07
C SER A 159 -18.06 3.50 -17.68
N PHE A 160 -18.86 3.69 -16.61
CA PHE A 160 -18.39 3.54 -15.23
C PHE A 160 -18.44 2.08 -14.76
N ALA A 161 -17.47 1.71 -13.93
CA ALA A 161 -17.47 0.47 -13.17
C ALA A 161 -17.36 0.73 -11.67
N THR A 162 -17.88 -0.17 -10.85
CA THR A 162 -17.75 -0.08 -9.39
C THR A 162 -16.44 -0.74 -8.93
N SER A 163 -15.94 -0.40 -7.73
CA SER A 163 -14.78 -1.10 -7.12
C SER A 163 -14.99 -2.62 -7.13
N HIS A 164 -16.21 -3.05 -6.81
CA HIS A 164 -16.59 -4.46 -6.74
C HIS A 164 -16.55 -5.16 -8.11
N GLU A 165 -17.02 -4.50 -9.19
CA GLU A 165 -16.94 -5.05 -10.53
C GLU A 165 -15.50 -5.26 -10.99
N VAL A 166 -14.62 -4.27 -10.74
CA VAL A 166 -13.20 -4.38 -11.08
C VAL A 166 -12.55 -5.50 -10.28
N TRP A 167 -12.77 -5.55 -8.97
CA TRP A 167 -12.26 -6.62 -8.10
C TRP A 167 -12.70 -8.00 -8.57
N LYS A 168 -13.99 -8.17 -8.87
CA LYS A 168 -14.54 -9.44 -9.35
C LYS A 168 -13.90 -9.88 -10.67
N TYR A 169 -13.67 -8.94 -11.58
CA TYR A 169 -12.98 -9.23 -12.85
C TYR A 169 -11.55 -9.71 -12.59
N ILE A 170 -10.78 -9.01 -11.74
CA ILE A 170 -9.39 -9.37 -11.43
C ILE A 170 -9.30 -10.75 -10.75
N CYS A 171 -10.17 -11.03 -9.77
CA CYS A 171 -10.22 -12.35 -9.14
C CYS A 171 -10.57 -13.45 -10.14
N ALA A 172 -11.47 -13.18 -11.09
CA ALA A 172 -11.86 -14.16 -12.12
C ALA A 172 -10.75 -14.49 -13.12
N LEU A 173 -9.77 -13.59 -13.31
CA LEU A 173 -8.61 -13.87 -14.15
C LEU A 173 -7.64 -14.89 -13.53
N GLY A 174 -7.70 -15.09 -12.21
CA GLY A 174 -6.86 -16.08 -11.51
C GLY A 174 -5.35 -15.76 -11.57
N ILE A 175 -4.98 -14.48 -11.66
CA ILE A 175 -3.58 -14.02 -11.76
C ILE A 175 -2.83 -14.22 -10.44
N SER A 176 -3.55 -14.05 -9.33
CA SER A 176 -2.97 -14.08 -7.98
C SER A 176 -3.19 -15.44 -7.32
N LYS A 177 -2.18 -15.92 -6.59
CA LYS A 177 -2.33 -16.98 -5.59
C LYS A 177 -2.77 -16.45 -4.23
N VAL A 178 -2.56 -15.16 -3.99
CA VAL A 178 -2.93 -14.44 -2.76
C VAL A 178 -4.36 -13.91 -2.89
N ASP A 179 -5.12 -14.02 -1.81
CA ASP A 179 -6.47 -13.46 -1.73
C ASP A 179 -6.41 -11.93 -1.76
N LEU A 180 -6.85 -11.35 -2.88
CA LEU A 180 -6.97 -9.91 -3.03
C LEU A 180 -8.30 -9.44 -2.46
N SER A 181 -8.28 -8.42 -1.60
CA SER A 181 -9.50 -7.77 -1.10
C SER A 181 -9.93 -6.61 -2.00
N MET A 182 -11.16 -6.12 -1.81
CA MET A 182 -11.64 -4.94 -2.54
C MET A 182 -10.77 -3.71 -2.25
N GLU A 183 -10.34 -3.54 -1.01
CA GLU A 183 -9.47 -2.43 -0.58
C GLU A 183 -8.13 -2.43 -1.31
N ASP A 184 -7.54 -3.62 -1.53
CA ASP A 184 -6.29 -3.75 -2.31
C ASP A 184 -6.50 -3.23 -3.73
N ILE A 185 -7.59 -3.62 -4.39
CA ILE A 185 -7.92 -3.15 -5.73
C ILE A 185 -8.16 -1.64 -5.77
N GLU A 186 -8.79 -1.07 -4.74
CA GLU A 186 -8.94 0.39 -4.65
C GLU A 186 -7.60 1.12 -4.55
N THR A 187 -6.60 0.55 -3.86
CA THR A 187 -5.25 1.14 -3.85
C THR A 187 -4.61 1.14 -5.24
N ILE A 188 -4.79 0.08 -6.03
CA ILE A 188 -4.33 0.01 -7.42
C ILE A 188 -5.10 1.02 -8.29
N LEU A 189 -6.41 1.13 -8.13
CA LEU A 189 -7.22 2.11 -8.86
C LEU A 189 -6.77 3.55 -8.55
N ASN A 190 -6.35 3.85 -7.32
CA ASN A 190 -5.77 5.15 -6.98
C ASN A 190 -4.48 5.43 -7.75
N THR A 191 -3.61 4.42 -7.98
CA THR A 191 -2.42 4.60 -8.83
C THR A 191 -2.79 5.01 -10.25
N LEU A 192 -3.86 4.45 -10.82
CA LEU A 192 -4.35 4.83 -12.15
C LEU A 192 -4.94 6.24 -12.22
N ILE A 193 -5.48 6.75 -11.11
CA ILE A 193 -5.90 8.15 -10.98
C ILE A 193 -4.67 9.06 -11.00
N PHE A 194 -3.62 8.71 -10.25
CA PHE A 194 -2.37 9.48 -10.23
C PHE A 194 -1.65 9.50 -11.59
N ASP A 195 -1.76 8.40 -12.35
CA ASP A 195 -1.29 8.33 -13.74
C ASP A 195 -2.12 9.18 -14.72
N GLY A 196 -3.26 9.73 -14.29
CA GLY A 196 -4.18 10.48 -15.15
C GLY A 196 -4.93 9.61 -16.18
N LYS A 197 -5.01 8.30 -15.94
CA LYS A 197 -5.66 7.32 -16.83
C LYS A 197 -7.10 7.02 -16.45
N VAL A 198 -7.48 7.25 -15.19
CA VAL A 198 -8.80 6.91 -14.64
C VAL A 198 -9.36 8.09 -13.85
N GLU A 199 -10.66 8.30 -13.95
CA GLU A 199 -11.42 9.22 -13.10
C GLU A 199 -12.27 8.44 -12.09
N MET A 200 -12.47 9.02 -10.90
CA MET A 200 -13.35 8.49 -9.85
C MET A 200 -14.50 9.45 -9.57
N THR A 201 -15.70 8.92 -9.37
CA THR A 201 -16.87 9.66 -8.88
C THR A 201 -17.51 8.89 -7.73
N ILE A 202 -17.94 9.60 -6.70
CA ILE A 202 -18.65 9.02 -5.56
C ILE A 202 -20.14 9.33 -5.73
N ILE A 203 -20.99 8.32 -5.55
CA ILE A 203 -22.44 8.46 -5.57
C ILE A 203 -23.04 7.94 -4.26
N ALA A 204 -24.20 8.48 -3.88
CA ALA A 204 -24.98 7.92 -2.80
C ALA A 204 -25.55 6.55 -3.23
N ALA A 205 -25.35 5.54 -2.40
CA ALA A 205 -25.89 4.20 -2.57
C ALA A 205 -26.84 3.88 -1.42
N LYS A 206 -27.83 3.03 -1.68
CA LYS A 206 -28.63 2.48 -0.60
C LYS A 206 -27.75 1.58 0.24
N GLU A 207 -27.85 1.75 1.56
CA GLU A 207 -27.16 0.93 2.53
C GLU A 207 -27.43 -0.57 2.25
N GLY A 208 -26.36 -1.38 2.19
CA GLY A 208 -26.43 -2.79 1.80
C GLY A 208 -26.24 -3.08 0.31
N THR A 209 -26.03 -2.08 -0.55
CA THR A 209 -25.58 -2.31 -1.94
C THR A 209 -24.15 -2.84 -1.95
N VAL A 210 -23.87 -3.92 -2.69
CA VAL A 210 -22.54 -4.53 -2.74
C VAL A 210 -21.51 -3.54 -3.28
N GLY A 211 -20.44 -3.30 -2.51
CA GLY A 211 -19.42 -2.30 -2.83
C GLY A 211 -19.76 -0.88 -2.37
N SER A 212 -20.80 -0.71 -1.56
CA SER A 212 -21.04 0.53 -0.83
C SER A 212 -20.35 0.51 0.54
N VAL A 213 -19.75 1.64 0.92
CA VAL A 213 -19.16 1.90 2.23
C VAL A 213 -19.85 3.14 2.78
N ASP A 214 -20.42 3.05 3.98
CA ASP A 214 -21.11 4.16 4.67
C ASP A 214 -22.21 4.86 3.83
N GLY A 215 -22.91 4.10 2.97
CA GLY A 215 -23.94 4.64 2.09
C GLY A 215 -23.40 5.38 0.86
N GLU A 216 -22.10 5.31 0.61
CA GLU A 216 -21.45 5.82 -0.59
C GLU A 216 -20.96 4.68 -1.48
N MET A 217 -20.85 4.91 -2.78
CA MET A 217 -20.30 3.97 -3.74
C MET A 217 -19.35 4.67 -4.70
N LYS A 218 -18.17 4.08 -4.90
CA LYS A 218 -17.15 4.59 -5.81
C LYS A 218 -17.34 4.01 -7.20
N LEU A 219 -17.31 4.90 -8.19
CA LEU A 219 -17.37 4.60 -9.61
C LEU A 219 -16.09 5.05 -10.29
N TYR A 220 -15.55 4.21 -11.17
CA TYR A 220 -14.30 4.41 -11.89
C TYR A 220 -14.54 4.35 -13.39
N ARG A 221 -13.83 5.17 -14.15
CA ARG A 221 -13.92 5.20 -15.62
C ARG A 221 -12.56 5.47 -16.22
N GLY A 222 -12.21 4.71 -17.26
CA GLY A 222 -11.01 4.99 -18.07
C GLY A 222 -11.18 6.27 -18.90
N VAL A 223 -10.17 7.13 -18.86
CA VAL A 223 -10.13 8.40 -19.59
C VAL A 223 -8.90 8.51 -20.46
N ASN A 224 -9.01 9.33 -21.50
CA ASN A 224 -7.87 9.65 -22.36
C ASN A 224 -7.11 10.85 -21.78
N PRO A 225 -5.79 10.94 -22.03
CA PRO A 225 -5.02 12.13 -21.71
C PRO A 225 -5.67 13.38 -22.32
N ILE A 226 -5.72 14.46 -21.56
CA ILE A 226 -6.34 15.73 -21.98
C ILE A 226 -5.61 16.31 -23.20
N ILE A 227 -4.29 16.22 -23.20
CA ILE A 227 -3.42 16.72 -24.26
C ILE A 227 -2.37 15.67 -24.63
N GLN A 228 -1.93 15.72 -25.88
CA GLN A 228 -0.79 14.94 -26.35
C GLN A 228 0.51 15.46 -25.72
N PRO A 229 1.57 14.63 -25.65
CA PRO A 229 2.89 15.09 -25.22
C PRO A 229 3.32 16.35 -25.97
N THR A 230 3.82 17.34 -25.22
CA THR A 230 4.17 18.65 -25.75
C THR A 230 5.38 18.58 -26.68
N GLY A 231 5.60 19.62 -27.49
CA GLY A 231 6.74 19.68 -28.41
C GLY A 231 8.10 19.61 -27.70
N LEU A 232 8.17 20.10 -26.46
CA LEU A 232 9.42 20.15 -25.70
C LEU A 232 9.98 18.74 -25.44
N VAL A 233 9.14 17.81 -24.98
CA VAL A 233 9.55 16.42 -24.71
C VAL A 233 9.80 15.59 -25.98
N LYS A 234 9.46 16.12 -27.16
CA LYS A 234 9.76 15.51 -28.46
C LYS A 234 11.15 15.88 -28.99
N THR A 235 11.86 16.77 -28.30
CA THR A 235 13.21 17.20 -28.65
C THR A 235 14.19 16.76 -27.56
N PRO A 236 15.44 16.40 -27.91
CA PRO A 236 16.42 15.95 -26.92
C PRO A 236 16.71 17.03 -25.86
N CYS A 237 16.58 18.31 -26.22
CA CYS A 237 16.77 19.43 -25.29
C CYS A 237 15.79 19.41 -24.11
N GLY A 238 14.54 18.97 -24.32
CA GLY A 238 13.52 18.94 -23.27
C GLY A 238 13.74 17.86 -22.20
N LEU A 239 14.66 16.91 -22.45
CA LEU A 239 15.02 15.82 -21.55
C LEU A 239 16.53 15.79 -21.24
N CYS A 240 17.26 16.82 -21.67
CA CYS A 240 18.72 16.86 -21.56
C CYS A 240 19.15 16.97 -20.08
N PRO A 241 19.98 16.05 -19.56
CA PRO A 241 20.41 16.08 -18.17
C PRO A 241 21.46 17.18 -17.88
N VAL A 242 22.10 17.71 -18.92
CA VAL A 242 23.15 18.74 -18.86
C VAL A 242 22.70 20.01 -19.58
N PHE A 243 21.39 20.30 -19.56
CA PHE A 243 20.79 21.43 -20.27
C PHE A 243 21.41 22.76 -19.85
N ASP A 244 21.60 22.97 -18.55
CA ASP A 244 22.07 24.24 -17.98
C ASP A 244 23.53 24.57 -18.34
N ASP A 245 24.34 23.56 -18.68
CA ASP A 245 25.75 23.73 -19.03
C ASP A 245 25.96 23.99 -20.54
N CYS A 246 24.92 23.83 -21.36
CA CYS A 246 25.01 23.88 -22.81
C CYS A 246 24.99 25.33 -23.35
N HIS A 247 26.08 25.74 -24.02
CA HIS A 247 26.19 27.08 -24.61
C HIS A 247 27.07 27.12 -25.86
N GLU A 248 26.98 28.21 -26.63
CA GLU A 248 27.79 28.39 -27.83
C GLU A 248 29.26 28.60 -27.45
N GLY A 249 30.17 27.83 -28.08
CA GLY A 249 31.61 27.89 -27.82
C GLY A 249 32.09 27.18 -26.54
N GLY A 250 31.19 26.57 -25.77
CA GLY A 250 31.53 25.74 -24.60
C GLY A 250 31.97 24.32 -24.96
N GLU A 251 32.44 23.56 -23.97
CA GLU A 251 32.72 22.13 -24.13
C GLU A 251 31.45 21.35 -24.48
N ILE A 252 30.35 21.67 -23.79
CA ILE A 252 28.99 21.19 -24.10
C ILE A 252 28.30 22.26 -24.94
N SER A 253 28.12 21.98 -26.23
CA SER A 253 27.55 22.93 -27.18
C SER A 253 26.50 22.29 -28.08
N PRO A 254 25.50 23.03 -28.58
CA PRO A 254 24.57 22.49 -29.57
C PRO A 254 25.28 21.99 -30.83
N SER A 255 26.42 22.60 -31.19
CA SER A 255 27.20 22.27 -32.40
C SER A 255 27.90 20.91 -32.34
N ASN A 256 28.22 20.41 -31.14
CA ASN A 256 28.91 19.13 -30.90
C ASN A 256 28.08 18.17 -30.02
N CYS A 257 26.78 18.42 -29.90
CA CYS A 257 25.89 17.69 -29.00
C CYS A 257 25.65 16.25 -29.45
N VAL A 258 26.10 15.29 -28.63
CA VAL A 258 25.92 13.84 -28.87
C VAL A 258 24.43 13.46 -28.88
N TYR A 259 23.63 13.99 -27.94
CA TYR A 259 22.19 13.70 -27.87
C TYR A 259 21.42 14.14 -29.11
N MET A 260 21.81 15.27 -29.71
CA MET A 260 21.17 15.77 -30.94
C MET A 260 21.61 14.95 -32.16
N ALA A 261 22.90 14.61 -32.24
CA ALA A 261 23.44 13.81 -33.32
C ALA A 261 22.79 12.42 -33.35
N GLU A 262 22.71 11.73 -32.21
CA GLU A 262 22.04 10.43 -32.09
C GLU A 262 20.55 10.52 -32.43
N TRP A 263 19.85 11.57 -31.96
CA TRP A 263 18.43 11.76 -32.24
C TRP A 263 18.11 12.00 -33.71
N LEU A 264 19.02 12.62 -34.47
CA LEU A 264 18.86 12.90 -35.91
C LEU A 264 19.24 11.70 -36.82
N ASP A 265 19.91 10.68 -36.30
CA ASP A 265 20.41 9.53 -37.07
C ASP A 265 19.35 8.42 -37.28
N PHE A 266 18.20 8.50 -36.58
CA PHE A 266 17.07 7.58 -36.69
C PHE A 266 15.94 8.14 -37.58
#